data_AF-A0A5Q0LP16-F1
#
_entry.id   AF-A0A5Q0LP16-F1
#
_cell.length_a   1.000
_cell.length_b   1.000
_cell.length_c   1.000
_cell.angle_alpha   90.00
_cell.angle_beta   90.00
_cell.angle_gamma   90.00
#
_symmetry.space_group_name_H-M   'P 1'
#
loop_
_entity.id
_entity.type
_entity.pdbx_description
1 polymer ?
#
loop_
_entity_poly.entity_id
_entity_poly.type
_entity_poly.pdbx_seq_one_letter_code
_entity_poly.pdbx_strand_id
1 'polypeptide(L)'
;MPAGVDAARWKCEVLMATGSLTLGSRTVPELAPMTLTHAEGPLPDGSDGQVWGALRSASTPVPGGLLGTGTAGHGPLLPLALRPEYGGRSDFYSTGNSLGLFTLRFRALSPLLPHGCVIGGDAPIELRLQRAGDSEWESQDPPVIRFDAYDDTFTAPAPVGCGPLGRLVDDRLGLPRTAGNAITLSARYTFKTYDRLPAR
;
A
#
# COMPACT_ATOMS: atom_id res chain seq x y z
N MET A 1 -9.46 7.05 19.27
CA MET A 1 -8.62 6.31 20.23
C MET A 1 -9.53 5.43 21.08
N PRO A 2 -9.17 4.18 21.41
CA PRO A 2 -9.98 3.33 22.26
C PRO A 2 -10.28 3.99 23.62
N ALA A 3 -11.41 3.64 24.24
CA ALA A 3 -11.75 4.20 25.55
C ALA A 3 -10.77 3.72 26.63
N GLY A 4 -10.41 4.62 27.55
CA GLY A 4 -9.60 4.29 28.73
C GLY A 4 -8.10 4.14 28.50
N VAL A 5 -7.59 4.43 27.30
CA VAL A 5 -6.14 4.39 27.04
C VAL A 5 -5.48 5.75 27.32
N ASP A 6 -4.19 5.71 27.65
CA ASP A 6 -3.37 6.90 27.93
C ASP A 6 -2.99 7.63 26.64
N ALA A 7 -3.48 8.87 26.48
CA ALA A 7 -3.23 9.71 25.32
C ALA A 7 -1.74 10.06 25.12
N ALA A 8 -0.93 10.05 26.19
CA ALA A 8 0.51 10.31 26.11
C ALA A 8 1.30 9.11 25.58
N ARG A 9 0.70 7.91 25.56
CA ARG A 9 1.31 6.67 25.09
C ARG A 9 0.76 6.16 23.76
N TRP A 10 -0.29 6.80 23.26
CA TRP A 10 -0.86 6.52 21.95
C TRP A 10 -0.34 7.52 20.92
N LYS A 11 0.23 7.00 19.84
CA LYS A 11 0.73 7.78 18.71
C LYS A 11 -0.33 7.84 17.63
N CYS A 12 -0.51 9.02 17.03
CA CYS A 12 -1.13 9.19 15.73
C CYS A 12 -0.01 9.24 14.70
N GLU A 13 -0.02 8.30 13.77
CA GLU A 13 1.09 8.01 12.87
C GLU A 13 0.70 8.24 11.43
N VAL A 14 1.61 8.85 10.68
CA VAL A 14 1.48 9.11 9.25
C VAL A 14 2.68 8.54 8.54
N LEU A 15 2.42 7.67 7.57
CA LEU A 15 3.42 7.14 6.66
C LEU A 15 3.12 7.63 5.25
N MET A 16 4.11 8.19 4.58
CA MET A 16 4.05 8.55 3.16
C MET A 16 5.05 7.70 2.41
N ALA A 17 4.64 7.08 1.31
CA ALA A 17 5.53 6.22 0.53
C ALA A 17 5.35 6.41 -0.98
N THR A 18 6.47 6.32 -1.69
CA THR A 18 6.56 6.08 -3.14
C THR A 18 7.40 4.81 -3.36
N GLY A 19 7.52 4.34 -4.59
CA GLY A 19 8.39 3.21 -4.89
C GLY A 19 8.01 2.48 -6.17
N SER A 20 8.33 1.19 -6.24
CA SER A 20 8.05 0.37 -7.43
C SER A 20 7.22 -0.85 -7.08
N LEU A 21 6.45 -1.35 -8.06
CA LEU A 21 5.63 -2.55 -7.93
C LEU A 21 5.81 -3.43 -9.15
N THR A 22 6.23 -4.67 -8.93
CA THR A 22 6.05 -5.77 -9.87
C THR A 22 4.86 -6.61 -9.44
N LEU A 23 3.80 -6.58 -10.24
CA LEU A 23 2.58 -7.35 -10.05
C LEU A 23 2.39 -8.28 -11.25
N GLY A 24 2.44 -9.59 -11.00
CA GLY A 24 2.35 -10.62 -12.04
C GLY A 24 3.54 -10.60 -13.00
N SER A 25 3.32 -10.16 -14.24
CA SER A 25 4.35 -10.00 -15.27
C SER A 25 4.71 -8.53 -15.54
N ARG A 26 4.16 -7.59 -14.75
CA ARG A 26 4.24 -6.15 -15.04
C ARG A 26 4.89 -5.39 -13.92
N THR A 27 5.86 -4.57 -14.31
CA THR A 27 6.53 -3.63 -13.42
C THR A 27 6.02 -2.22 -13.67
N VAL A 28 5.64 -1.56 -12.58
CA VAL A 28 5.33 -0.15 -12.47
C VAL A 28 6.49 0.47 -11.70
N PRO A 29 7.42 1.17 -12.37
CA PRO A 29 8.67 1.61 -11.76
C PRO A 29 8.46 2.74 -10.73
N GLU A 30 7.39 3.50 -10.88
CA GLU A 30 7.06 4.62 -10.00
C GLU A 30 5.58 4.57 -9.64
N LEU A 31 5.29 4.15 -8.41
CA LEU A 31 4.00 4.26 -7.78
C LEU A 31 3.69 5.72 -7.47
N ALA A 32 2.48 6.15 -7.81
CA ALA A 32 1.95 7.40 -7.33
C ALA A 32 1.97 7.40 -5.78
N PRO A 33 2.30 8.54 -5.13
CA PRO A 33 2.42 8.59 -3.69
C PRO A 33 1.19 8.07 -2.96
N MET A 34 1.42 7.35 -1.86
CA MET A 34 0.37 6.93 -0.94
C MET A 34 0.65 7.43 0.47
N THR A 35 -0.43 7.73 1.19
CA THR A 35 -0.39 8.16 2.59
C THR A 35 -1.25 7.23 3.42
N LEU A 36 -0.62 6.59 4.37
CA LEU A 36 -1.24 5.74 5.38
C LEU A 36 -1.31 6.52 6.69
N THR A 37 -2.44 6.40 7.38
CA THR A 37 -2.63 6.91 8.73
C THR A 37 -3.17 5.81 9.62
N HIS A 38 -2.60 5.70 10.82
CA HIS A 38 -3.07 4.78 11.86
C HIS A 38 -2.72 5.36 13.23
N ALA A 39 -3.14 4.66 14.27
CA ALA A 39 -2.73 4.96 15.63
C ALA A 39 -2.35 3.68 16.35
N GLU A 40 -1.32 3.73 17.18
CA GLU A 40 -0.90 2.60 17.98
C GLU A 40 -0.51 3.03 19.39
N GLY A 41 -0.64 2.09 20.33
CA GLY A 41 -0.26 2.27 21.72
C GLY A 41 -0.72 1.11 22.58
N PRO A 42 -0.28 1.05 23.84
CA PRO A 42 -0.66 -0.02 24.76
C PRO A 42 -2.13 0.09 25.17
N LEU A 43 -2.81 -1.06 25.26
CA LEU A 43 -4.13 -1.23 25.86
C LEU A 43 -4.04 -1.27 27.40
N PRO A 44 -5.17 -1.16 28.13
CA PRO A 44 -5.17 -1.14 29.60
C PRO A 44 -4.62 -2.42 30.25
N ASP A 45 -4.68 -3.56 29.56
CA ASP A 45 -4.11 -4.84 29.98
C ASP A 45 -2.61 -4.97 29.64
N GLY A 46 -2.03 -3.94 29.00
CA GLY A 46 -0.64 -3.89 28.58
C GLY A 46 -0.35 -4.51 27.22
N SER A 47 -1.35 -5.08 26.53
CA SER A 47 -1.14 -5.59 25.18
C SER A 47 -1.00 -4.46 24.17
N ASP A 48 -0.47 -4.79 23.00
CA ASP A 48 -0.39 -3.88 21.87
C ASP A 48 -1.77 -3.61 21.27
N GLY A 49 -2.06 -2.35 20.94
CA GLY A 49 -3.31 -1.89 20.36
C GLY A 49 -3.07 -1.01 19.14
N GLN A 50 -3.78 -1.32 18.05
CA GLN A 50 -3.71 -0.55 16.81
C GLN A 50 -5.10 -0.19 16.30
N VAL A 51 -5.24 1.03 15.75
CA VAL A 51 -6.46 1.52 15.09
C VAL A 51 -6.11 2.00 13.69
N TRP A 52 -6.72 1.39 12.68
CA TRP A 52 -6.64 1.85 11.31
C TRP A 52 -7.27 3.24 11.15
N GLY A 53 -6.58 4.14 10.47
CA GLY A 53 -7.12 5.43 10.06
C GLY A 53 -7.61 5.39 8.62
N ALA A 54 -6.69 5.55 7.68
CA ALA A 54 -6.99 5.63 6.25
C ALA A 54 -5.77 5.35 5.38
N LEU A 55 -6.03 4.84 4.17
CA LEU A 55 -5.09 4.84 3.05
C LEU A 55 -5.61 5.81 2.01
N ARG A 56 -4.82 6.83 1.70
CA ARG A 56 -5.05 7.78 0.61
C ARG A 56 -4.03 7.48 -0.47
N SER A 57 -4.49 7.27 -1.69
CA SER A 57 -3.65 6.89 -2.81
C SER A 57 -4.16 7.50 -4.11
N ALA A 58 -3.23 7.75 -5.01
CA ALA A 58 -3.52 8.06 -6.41
C ALA A 58 -3.40 6.80 -7.28
N SER A 59 -3.99 6.87 -8.47
CA SER A 59 -3.85 5.81 -9.46
C SER A 59 -2.50 5.92 -10.17
N THR A 60 -1.82 4.79 -10.33
CA THR A 60 -0.57 4.70 -11.07
C THR A 60 -0.80 4.08 -12.45
N PRO A 61 -0.40 4.72 -13.56
CA PRO A 61 -0.52 4.15 -14.89
C PRO A 61 0.28 2.84 -15.04
N VAL A 62 -0.31 1.84 -15.70
CA VAL A 62 0.39 0.64 -16.12
C VAL A 62 1.00 0.90 -17.52
N PRO A 63 2.33 0.77 -17.70
CA PRO A 63 2.99 1.08 -18.97
C PRO A 63 2.40 0.28 -20.15
N GLY A 64 1.93 0.95 -21.20
CA GLY A 64 1.27 0.33 -22.35
C GLY A 64 -0.25 0.10 -22.21
N GLY A 65 -0.88 0.59 -21.13
CA GLY A 65 -2.34 0.54 -20.97
C GLY A 65 -2.92 -0.88 -20.94
N LEU A 66 -4.21 -1.05 -21.24
CA LEU A 66 -4.90 -2.35 -21.17
C LEU A 66 -4.46 -3.31 -22.28
N LEU A 67 -4.17 -2.80 -23.48
CA LEU A 67 -3.77 -3.61 -24.62
C LEU A 67 -2.27 -3.96 -24.65
N GLY A 68 -1.47 -3.33 -23.78
CA GLY A 68 -0.01 -3.48 -23.80
C GLY A 68 0.64 -2.75 -24.99
N THR A 69 -0.08 -1.86 -25.66
CA THR A 69 0.38 -1.09 -26.81
C THR A 69 0.57 0.38 -26.44
N GLY A 70 1.65 0.98 -26.93
CA GLY A 70 1.97 2.39 -26.74
C GLY A 70 3.32 2.70 -27.38
N THR A 71 3.40 3.76 -28.17
CA THR A 71 4.66 4.24 -28.78
C THR A 71 5.24 5.35 -27.93
N ALA A 72 6.57 5.50 -27.96
CA ALA A 72 7.23 6.61 -27.29
C ALA A 72 6.62 7.94 -27.78
N GLY A 73 6.11 8.75 -26.85
CA GLY A 73 5.51 10.07 -27.13
C GLY A 73 3.99 10.11 -27.28
N HIS A 74 3.27 8.98 -27.30
CA HIS A 74 1.80 8.96 -27.29
C HIS A 74 1.26 8.03 -26.19
N GLY A 75 0.27 8.50 -25.44
CA GLY A 75 -0.41 7.69 -24.43
C GLY A 75 -1.13 6.48 -25.02
N PRO A 76 -1.37 5.41 -24.24
CA PRO A 76 -2.09 4.24 -24.73
C PRO A 76 -3.52 4.60 -25.12
N LEU A 77 -4.04 4.00 -26.20
CA LEU A 77 -5.44 4.20 -26.64
C LEU A 77 -6.45 3.78 -25.56
N LEU A 78 -6.12 2.72 -24.81
CA LEU A 78 -6.90 2.25 -23.67
C LEU A 78 -6.00 2.29 -22.44
N PRO A 79 -6.03 3.37 -21.63
CA PRO A 79 -5.23 3.45 -20.42
C PRO A 79 -5.69 2.40 -19.42
N LEU A 80 -4.72 1.89 -18.66
CA LEU A 80 -4.94 1.05 -17.50
C LEU A 80 -4.14 1.67 -16.36
N ALA A 81 -4.76 1.81 -15.20
CA ALA A 81 -4.08 2.27 -14.00
C ALA A 81 -4.45 1.39 -12.81
N LEU A 82 -3.55 1.31 -11.82
CA LEU A 82 -3.76 0.60 -10.57
C LEU A 82 -3.83 1.62 -9.42
N ARG A 83 -4.88 1.55 -8.61
CA ARG A 83 -4.98 2.34 -7.38
C ARG A 83 -4.97 1.41 -6.17
N PRO A 84 -3.99 1.49 -5.26
CA PRO A 84 -3.98 0.69 -4.04
C PRO A 84 -5.11 1.12 -3.11
N GLU A 85 -5.77 0.16 -2.50
CA GLU A 85 -6.83 0.33 -1.50
C GLU A 85 -6.55 -0.61 -0.33
N TYR A 86 -7.04 -0.25 0.86
CA TYR A 86 -6.86 -1.07 2.04
C TYR A 86 -7.54 -2.43 1.89
N GLY A 87 -6.79 -3.51 2.15
CA GLY A 87 -7.24 -4.89 2.07
C GLY A 87 -7.98 -5.39 3.31
N GLY A 88 -8.06 -4.59 4.37
CA GLY A 88 -8.86 -4.89 5.57
C GLY A 88 -8.06 -5.33 6.80
N ARG A 89 -6.76 -5.57 6.66
CA ARG A 89 -5.86 -5.91 7.78
C ARG A 89 -4.52 -5.16 7.73
N SER A 90 -4.07 -4.70 8.88
CA SER A 90 -2.74 -4.16 9.14
C SER A 90 -2.24 -4.59 10.51
N ASP A 91 -0.93 -4.72 10.62
CA ASP A 91 -0.15 -4.81 11.85
C ASP A 91 1.17 -4.10 11.56
N PHE A 92 1.45 -2.97 12.21
CA PHE A 92 2.67 -2.18 11.94
C PHE A 92 3.71 -2.31 13.05
N TYR A 93 3.49 -3.23 14.00
CA TYR A 93 4.46 -3.49 15.05
C TYR A 93 5.73 -4.08 14.45
N SER A 94 6.80 -3.30 14.55
CA SER A 94 8.08 -3.66 13.96
C SER A 94 8.88 -4.53 14.94
N THR A 95 9.39 -5.68 14.46
CA THR A 95 10.29 -6.57 15.22
C THR A 95 11.52 -6.85 14.39
N GLY A 96 12.68 -6.35 14.83
CA GLY A 96 13.91 -6.39 14.02
C GLY A 96 13.71 -5.68 12.68
N ASN A 97 13.93 -6.41 11.58
CA ASN A 97 13.72 -5.88 10.22
C ASN A 97 12.27 -6.01 9.73
N SER A 98 11.43 -6.79 10.40
CA SER A 98 10.01 -6.86 10.05
C SER A 98 9.34 -5.53 10.38
N LEU A 99 8.65 -4.95 9.41
CA LEU A 99 7.80 -3.78 9.56
C LEU A 99 6.32 -4.16 9.74
N GLY A 100 6.06 -5.44 9.97
CA GLY A 100 4.73 -6.00 10.15
C GLY A 100 4.06 -6.40 8.84
N LEU A 101 2.73 -6.39 8.87
CA LEU A 101 1.84 -6.90 7.84
C LEU A 101 0.91 -5.82 7.34
N PHE A 102 0.72 -5.76 6.03
CA PHE A 102 -0.23 -4.84 5.41
C PHE A 102 -0.95 -5.52 4.26
N THR A 103 -2.28 -5.56 4.32
CA THR A 103 -3.07 -6.09 3.21
C THR A 103 -3.53 -4.97 2.28
N LEU A 104 -3.38 -5.20 0.98
CA LEU A 104 -3.79 -4.33 -0.09
C LEU A 104 -4.72 -5.04 -1.06
N ARG A 105 -5.55 -4.25 -1.73
CA ARG A 105 -6.15 -4.63 -3.00
C ARG A 105 -5.86 -3.52 -4.01
N PHE A 106 -5.81 -3.83 -5.29
CA PHE A 106 -5.64 -2.82 -6.33
C PHE A 106 -6.91 -2.70 -7.14
N ARG A 107 -7.47 -1.49 -7.24
CA ARG A 107 -8.49 -1.21 -8.23
C ARG A 107 -7.85 -1.02 -9.58
N ALA A 108 -8.28 -1.82 -10.56
CA ALA A 108 -7.90 -1.62 -11.95
C ALA A 108 -8.86 -0.62 -12.59
N LEU A 109 -8.30 0.42 -13.20
CA LEU A 109 -9.03 1.55 -13.74
C LEU A 109 -8.77 1.66 -15.24
N SER A 110 -9.83 1.60 -16.03
CA SER A 110 -9.82 1.83 -17.48
C SER A 110 -11.23 2.21 -17.92
N PRO A 111 -11.43 3.01 -18.99
CA PRO A 111 -12.75 3.40 -19.47
C PRO A 111 -13.70 2.23 -19.78
N LEU A 112 -13.14 1.06 -20.14
CA LEU A 112 -13.93 -0.13 -20.48
C LEU A 112 -14.07 -1.13 -19.32
N LEU A 113 -13.43 -0.88 -18.18
CA LEU A 113 -13.52 -1.78 -17.03
C LEU A 113 -14.65 -1.33 -16.10
N PRO A 114 -15.46 -2.26 -15.58
CA PRO A 114 -16.40 -1.94 -14.52
C PRO A 114 -15.67 -1.34 -13.32
N HIS A 115 -16.32 -0.40 -12.63
CA HIS A 115 -15.73 0.22 -11.43
C HIS A 115 -15.31 -0.81 -10.39
N GLY A 116 -15.99 -1.96 -10.31
CA GLY A 116 -15.69 -3.06 -9.39
C GLY A 116 -14.50 -3.95 -9.74
N CYS A 117 -13.77 -3.68 -10.83
CA CYS A 117 -12.60 -4.48 -11.23
C CYS A 117 -11.44 -4.30 -10.24
N VAL A 118 -11.16 -5.35 -9.45
CA VAL A 118 -10.17 -5.31 -8.37
C VAL A 118 -9.28 -6.56 -8.35
N ILE A 119 -8.00 -6.37 -8.11
CA ILE A 119 -7.04 -7.43 -7.76
C ILE A 119 -6.99 -7.51 -6.24
N GLY A 120 -7.20 -8.71 -5.70
CA GLY A 120 -7.27 -8.92 -4.25
C GLY A 120 -8.62 -8.54 -3.64
N GLY A 121 -9.72 -8.77 -4.38
CA GLY A 121 -11.08 -8.53 -3.90
C GLY A 121 -11.45 -9.45 -2.73
N ASP A 122 -11.60 -10.75 -3.00
CA ASP A 122 -11.97 -11.75 -1.98
C ASP A 122 -10.74 -12.29 -1.21
N ALA A 123 -9.55 -12.18 -1.81
CA ALA A 123 -8.28 -12.60 -1.22
C ALA A 123 -7.27 -11.44 -1.31
N PRO A 124 -7.22 -10.54 -0.32
CA PRO A 124 -6.30 -9.40 -0.34
C PRO A 124 -4.84 -9.82 -0.52
N ILE A 125 -4.06 -8.97 -1.19
CA ILE A 125 -2.61 -9.13 -1.31
C ILE A 125 -2.02 -8.82 0.06
N GLU A 126 -1.41 -9.83 0.68
CA GLU A 126 -0.74 -9.69 1.97
C GLU A 126 0.73 -9.33 1.74
N LEU A 127 1.12 -8.14 2.18
CA LEU A 127 2.51 -7.71 2.21
C LEU A 127 3.10 -7.94 3.61
N ARG A 128 4.33 -8.46 3.65
CA ARG A 128 5.15 -8.62 4.84
C ARG A 128 6.42 -7.80 4.70
N LEU A 129 6.28 -6.49 4.87
CA LEU A 129 7.33 -5.53 4.59
C LEU A 129 8.55 -5.76 5.48
N GLN A 130 9.72 -5.81 4.85
CA GLN A 130 11.02 -5.83 5.51
C GLN A 130 11.69 -4.47 5.32
N ARG A 131 12.39 -3.99 6.35
CA ARG A 131 13.24 -2.80 6.26
C ARG A 131 14.43 -3.09 5.35
N ALA A 132 14.68 -2.21 4.39
CA ALA A 132 15.89 -2.20 3.59
C ALA A 132 16.88 -1.20 4.19
N GLY A 133 17.99 -1.71 4.73
CA GLY A 133 19.02 -0.87 5.34
C GLY A 133 18.57 -0.15 6.61
N ASP A 134 19.32 0.89 6.97
CA ASP A 134 19.10 1.67 8.18
C ASP A 134 18.05 2.77 7.97
N SER A 135 17.48 3.23 9.07
CA SER A 135 16.57 4.39 9.08
C SER A 135 17.32 5.66 9.42
N GLU A 136 16.88 6.76 8.82
CA GLU A 136 17.50 8.07 8.98
C GLU A 136 16.53 9.03 9.62
N TRP A 137 16.99 9.73 10.65
CA TRP A 137 16.25 10.85 11.23
C TRP A 137 16.47 12.09 10.37
N GLU A 138 15.44 12.47 9.60
CA GLU A 138 15.44 13.75 8.86
C GLU A 138 15.13 14.93 9.80
N SER A 139 14.36 14.69 10.88
CA SER A 139 14.06 15.68 11.92
C SER A 139 13.69 14.98 13.23
N GLN A 140 14.10 15.52 14.39
CA GLN A 140 13.73 15.00 15.71
C GLN A 140 12.54 15.75 16.34
N ASP A 141 12.32 17.01 15.95
CA ASP A 141 11.18 17.82 16.41
C ASP A 141 10.66 18.73 15.28
N PRO A 142 9.52 18.39 14.64
CA PRO A 142 8.73 17.16 14.84
C PRO A 142 9.50 15.93 14.34
N PRO A 143 9.21 14.72 14.86
CA PRO A 143 9.88 13.50 14.43
C PRO A 143 9.55 13.19 12.97
N VAL A 144 10.57 13.09 12.12
CA VAL A 144 10.47 12.63 10.74
C VAL A 144 11.60 11.63 10.49
N ILE A 145 11.22 10.40 10.15
CA ILE A 145 12.15 9.31 9.89
C ILE A 145 11.97 8.85 8.45
N ARG A 146 13.06 8.75 7.70
CA ARG A 146 13.10 8.11 6.39
C ARG A 146 13.58 6.68 6.52
N PHE A 147 12.96 5.77 5.78
CA PHE A 147 13.44 4.39 5.64
C PHE A 147 12.95 3.80 4.33
N ASP A 148 13.65 2.77 3.86
CA ASP A 148 13.21 1.99 2.73
C ASP A 148 12.65 0.64 3.20
N ALA A 149 11.71 0.10 2.43
CA ALA A 149 11.04 -1.17 2.72
C ALA A 149 10.82 -1.99 1.46
N TYR A 150 10.71 -3.31 1.58
CA TYR A 150 10.43 -4.19 0.46
C TYR A 150 9.66 -5.44 0.87
N ASP A 151 9.01 -6.08 -0.10
CA ASP A 151 8.51 -7.44 -0.01
C ASP A 151 8.51 -8.05 -1.42
N ASP A 152 9.10 -9.24 -1.57
CA ASP A 152 9.20 -10.00 -2.82
C ASP A 152 8.59 -11.41 -2.70
N THR A 153 7.83 -11.66 -1.64
CA THR A 153 7.29 -12.99 -1.29
C THR A 153 5.79 -13.12 -1.50
N PHE A 154 5.09 -12.00 -1.75
CA PHE A 154 3.64 -12.00 -1.82
C PHE A 154 3.09 -12.65 -3.09
N THR A 155 1.87 -13.17 -2.98
CA THR A 155 1.07 -13.68 -4.09
C THR A 155 0.08 -12.64 -4.57
N ALA A 156 -0.22 -12.63 -5.86
CA ALA A 156 -1.23 -11.77 -6.45
C ALA A 156 -2.34 -12.64 -7.09
N PRO A 157 -3.59 -12.56 -6.63
CA PRO A 157 -4.69 -13.34 -7.18
C PRO A 157 -5.15 -12.79 -8.54
N ALA A 158 -6.06 -13.52 -9.18
CA ALA A 158 -6.74 -13.02 -10.37
C ALA A 158 -7.64 -11.81 -10.02
N PRO A 159 -7.71 -10.79 -10.89
CA PRO A 159 -8.74 -9.77 -10.84
C PRO A 159 -10.16 -10.35 -10.79
N VAL A 160 -11.02 -9.73 -9.99
CA VAL A 160 -12.46 -10.02 -9.91
C VAL A 160 -13.27 -8.78 -10.24
N GLY A 161 -14.52 -8.95 -10.68
CA GLY A 161 -15.41 -7.83 -10.99
C GLY A 161 -15.08 -7.07 -12.27
N CYS A 162 -14.24 -7.65 -13.15
CA CYS A 162 -13.76 -7.00 -14.38
C CYS A 162 -14.68 -7.21 -15.61
N GLY A 163 -15.80 -7.93 -15.44
CA GLY A 163 -16.75 -8.19 -16.51
C GLY A 163 -16.15 -8.99 -17.67
N PRO A 164 -16.59 -8.76 -18.93
CA PRO A 164 -16.16 -9.56 -20.08
C PRO A 164 -14.67 -9.38 -20.43
N LEU A 165 -14.02 -8.35 -19.91
CA LEU A 165 -12.59 -8.07 -20.14
C LEU A 165 -11.68 -8.73 -19.10
N GLY A 166 -12.21 -9.52 -18.15
CA GLY A 166 -11.42 -10.13 -17.07
C GLY A 166 -10.18 -10.86 -17.57
N ARG A 167 -10.33 -11.76 -18.56
CA ARG A 167 -9.20 -12.49 -19.15
C ARG A 167 -8.14 -11.57 -19.76
N LEU A 168 -8.57 -10.47 -20.40
CA LEU A 168 -7.62 -9.49 -20.94
C LEU A 168 -6.83 -8.80 -19.81
N VAL A 169 -7.48 -8.49 -18.68
CA VAL A 169 -6.78 -7.94 -17.51
C VAL A 169 -5.82 -8.96 -16.92
N ASP A 170 -6.22 -10.23 -16.81
CA ASP A 170 -5.39 -11.34 -16.34
C ASP A 170 -4.13 -11.48 -17.20
N ASP A 171 -4.29 -11.62 -18.51
CA ASP A 171 -3.19 -11.75 -19.47
C ASP A 171 -2.31 -10.50 -19.45
N ARG A 172 -2.94 -9.33 -19.33
CA ARG A 172 -2.23 -8.05 -19.33
C ARG A 172 -1.35 -7.87 -18.11
N LEU A 173 -1.82 -8.27 -16.93
CA LEU A 173 -1.07 -8.17 -15.68
C LEU A 173 -0.24 -9.42 -15.40
N GLY A 174 -0.46 -10.53 -16.11
CA GLY A 174 0.14 -11.83 -15.81
C GLY A 174 -0.36 -12.40 -14.49
N LEU A 175 -1.67 -12.35 -14.25
CA LEU A 175 -2.33 -12.80 -13.03
C LEU A 175 -3.24 -14.02 -13.29
N PRO A 176 -3.46 -14.90 -12.30
CA PRO A 176 -2.85 -14.91 -10.95
C PRO A 176 -1.35 -15.24 -10.99
N ARG A 177 -0.61 -14.83 -9.96
CA ARG A 177 0.83 -15.08 -9.83
C ARG A 177 1.22 -15.41 -8.39
N THR A 178 1.82 -16.57 -8.19
CA THR A 178 2.22 -17.08 -6.87
C THR A 178 3.65 -16.72 -6.46
N ALA A 179 4.49 -16.25 -7.38
CA ALA A 179 5.89 -15.90 -7.11
C ALA A 179 6.43 -14.89 -8.13
N GLY A 180 7.47 -14.14 -7.77
CA GLY A 180 8.09 -13.13 -8.63
C GLY A 180 7.32 -11.80 -8.68
N ASN A 181 6.40 -11.60 -7.74
CA ASN A 181 5.90 -10.26 -7.44
C ASN A 181 6.91 -9.57 -6.52
N ALA A 182 6.96 -8.24 -6.56
CA ALA A 182 7.84 -7.47 -5.68
C ALA A 182 7.28 -6.07 -5.46
N ILE A 183 7.52 -5.50 -4.30
CA ILE A 183 7.27 -4.11 -3.99
C ILE A 183 8.49 -3.55 -3.28
N THR A 184 8.91 -2.36 -3.68
CA THR A 184 9.90 -1.57 -2.96
C THR A 184 9.29 -0.22 -2.65
N LEU A 185 9.55 0.29 -1.46
CA LEU A 185 9.00 1.54 -0.97
C LEU A 185 10.11 2.38 -0.37
N SER A 186 10.10 3.67 -0.68
CA SER A 186 10.82 4.67 0.11
C SER A 186 9.81 5.49 0.88
N ALA A 187 9.93 5.47 2.21
CA ALA A 187 8.91 5.96 3.11
C ALA A 187 9.43 7.06 4.04
N ARG A 188 8.54 7.99 4.36
CA ARG A 188 8.69 8.95 5.46
C ARG A 188 7.61 8.67 6.50
N TYR A 189 8.04 8.58 7.75
CA TYR A 189 7.20 8.34 8.91
C TYR A 189 7.28 9.52 9.86
N THR A 190 6.13 9.95 10.35
CA THR A 190 6.03 10.96 11.41
C THR A 190 4.90 10.60 12.37
N PHE A 191 4.97 11.10 13.60
CA PHE A 191 3.96 10.85 14.60
C PHE A 191 3.83 12.00 15.59
N LYS A 192 2.68 12.06 16.25
CA LYS A 192 2.48 12.82 17.49
C LYS A 192 1.67 11.98 18.46
N THR A 193 1.95 12.12 19.74
CA THR A 193 1.10 11.54 20.78
C THR A 193 -0.22 12.32 20.87
N TYR A 194 -1.31 11.63 21.26
CA TYR A 194 -2.65 12.22 21.24
C TYR A 194 -2.82 13.37 22.24
N ASP A 195 -2.06 13.39 23.34
CA ASP A 195 -2.02 14.50 24.30
C ASP A 195 -1.45 15.81 23.71
N ARG A 196 -0.70 15.71 22.61
CA ARG A 196 -0.08 16.85 21.91
C ARG A 196 -0.81 17.27 20.64
N LEU A 197 -1.92 16.63 20.32
CA LEU A 197 -2.75 17.02 19.18
C LEU A 197 -3.69 18.17 19.58
N PRO A 198 -3.98 19.10 18.67
CA PRO A 198 -5.01 20.12 18.92
C PRO A 198 -6.34 19.46 19.28
N ALA A 199 -7.04 20.00 20.28
CA ALA A 199 -8.43 19.63 20.53
C ALA A 199 -9.26 19.87 19.27
N ARG A 200 -10.09 18.90 18.89
CA ARG A 200 -11.04 19.03 17.79
C ARG A 200 -12.37 19.54 18.29
#